data_AF-A0A1H0EID3-F1
#
_entry.id   AF-A0A1H0EID3-F1
#
_cell.length_a   1.000
_cell.length_b   1.000
_cell.length_c   1.000
_cell.angle_alpha   90.00
_cell.angle_beta   90.00
_cell.angle_gamma   90.00
#
_symmetry.space_group_name_H-M   'P 1'
#
loop_
_entity.id
_entity.type
_entity.pdbx_description
1 polymer ?
#
loop_
_entity_poly.entity_id
_entity_poly.type
_entity_poly.pdbx_seq_one_letter_code
_entity_poly.pdbx_strand_id
1 'polypeptide(L)'
;MSMEYPTFPTPPLPVSAYLRPSLRVGEDLPATQAHQVMLHCALDAACVPVRLTDTRAVARIAELDYHTVNAVIGWLRTLSER
;
A
#
# COMPACT_ATOMS: atom_id res chain seq x y z
N MET A 1 -31.38 -15.32 -13.37
CA MET A 1 -30.83 -15.88 -12.12
C MET A 1 -29.62 -15.03 -11.76
N SER A 2 -29.77 -14.08 -10.85
CA SER A 2 -28.69 -13.20 -10.40
C SER A 2 -28.14 -13.77 -9.09
N MET A 3 -26.86 -14.13 -9.06
CA MET A 3 -26.19 -14.52 -7.82
C MET A 3 -25.79 -13.26 -7.07
N GLU A 4 -26.54 -12.95 -6.01
CA GLU A 4 -26.13 -11.97 -4.99
C GLU A 4 -24.99 -12.59 -4.18
N TYR A 5 -23.76 -12.13 -4.41
CA TYR A 5 -22.64 -12.47 -3.54
C TYR A 5 -22.79 -11.72 -2.22
N PRO A 6 -22.79 -12.39 -1.06
CA PRO A 6 -22.82 -11.70 0.23
C PRO A 6 -21.55 -10.87 0.37
N THR A 7 -21.72 -9.56 0.52
CA THR A 7 -20.66 -8.61 0.87
C THR A 7 -20.22 -8.88 2.29
N PHE A 8 -19.39 -9.90 2.50
CA PHE A 8 -18.76 -10.11 3.80
C PHE A 8 -17.77 -8.96 4.02
N PRO A 9 -17.97 -8.13 5.06
CA PRO A 9 -16.98 -7.11 5.39
C PRO A 9 -15.66 -7.82 5.67
N THR A 10 -14.62 -7.45 4.95
CA THR A 10 -13.27 -7.95 5.19
C THR A 10 -12.97 -7.76 6.68
N PRO A 11 -12.63 -8.83 7.43
CA PRO A 11 -12.32 -8.70 8.84
C PRO A 11 -11.17 -7.71 8.99
N PRO A 12 -11.24 -6.79 9.97
CA PRO A 12 -10.20 -5.78 10.15
C PRO A 12 -8.87 -6.49 10.38
N LEU A 13 -7.82 -5.98 9.75
CA LEU A 13 -6.47 -6.52 9.93
C LEU A 13 -6.13 -6.54 11.44
N PRO A 14 -5.48 -7.60 11.94
CA PRO A 14 -5.12 -7.70 13.35
C PRO A 14 -4.10 -6.62 13.72
N VAL A 15 -4.58 -5.54 14.31
CA VAL A 15 -3.76 -4.45 14.85
C VAL A 15 -3.37 -4.77 16.29
N SER A 16 -2.07 -4.75 16.59
CA SER A 16 -1.54 -4.86 17.96
C SER A 16 -2.20 -3.84 18.89
N ALA A 17 -2.62 -4.27 20.09
CA ALA A 17 -3.23 -3.39 21.10
C ALA A 17 -2.36 -2.17 21.45
N TYR A 18 -1.03 -2.30 21.29
CA TYR A 18 -0.07 -1.22 21.52
C TYR A 18 -0.12 -0.13 20.45
N LEU A 19 -0.52 -0.47 19.21
CA LEU A 19 -0.58 0.45 18.08
C LEU A 19 -1.97 1.08 17.90
N ARG A 20 -3.02 0.45 18.45
CA ARG A 20 -4.41 0.95 18.36
C ARG A 20 -4.59 2.41 18.79
N PRO A 21 -3.98 2.90 19.89
CA PRO A 21 -4.16 4.30 20.30
C PRO A 21 -3.54 5.32 19.34
N SER A 22 -2.52 4.89 18.58
CA SER A 22 -1.79 5.73 17.62
C SER A 22 -2.39 5.68 16.21
N LEU A 23 -3.26 4.72 15.95
CA LEU A 23 -3.94 4.54 14.68
C LEU A 23 -5.15 5.48 14.57
N ARG A 24 -4.99 6.55 13.80
CA ARG A 24 -6.08 7.41 13.35
C ARG A 24 -6.88 6.69 12.27
N VAL A 25 -7.78 5.82 12.67
CA VAL A 25 -8.66 5.09 11.75
C VAL A 25 -9.72 6.05 11.21
N GLY A 26 -9.75 6.23 9.88
CA GLY A 26 -10.73 7.08 9.19
C GLY A 26 -10.28 8.52 8.92
N GLU A 27 -9.05 8.88 9.26
CA GLU A 27 -8.44 10.14 8.80
C GLU A 27 -7.74 9.93 7.46
N ASP A 28 -7.84 10.90 6.55
CA ASP A 28 -7.09 10.88 5.30
C ASP A 28 -5.59 10.92 5.59
N LEU A 29 -4.85 10.03 4.93
CA LEU A 29 -3.40 10.00 5.05
C LEU A 29 -2.81 11.24 4.35
N PRO A 30 -1.77 11.86 4.94
CA PRO A 30 -0.93 12.81 4.22
C PRO A 30 -0.43 12.17 2.90
N ALA A 31 -0.37 12.94 1.82
CA ALA A 31 -0.06 12.43 0.47
C ALA A 31 1.19 11.53 0.45
N THR A 32 2.27 11.94 1.14
CA THR A 32 3.49 11.15 1.26
C THR A 32 3.28 9.80 1.95
N GLN A 33 2.47 9.74 3.02
CA GLN A 33 2.14 8.47 3.68
C GLN A 33 1.26 7.60 2.79
N ALA A 34 0.30 8.20 2.08
CA ALA A 34 -0.53 7.49 1.10
C ALA A 34 0.35 6.87 0.00
N HIS A 35 1.31 7.62 -0.55
CA HIS A 35 2.26 7.12 -1.54
C HIS A 35 3.13 5.98 -1.00
N GLN A 36 3.60 6.07 0.26
CA GLN A 36 4.36 4.98 0.89
C GLN A 36 3.55 3.69 0.98
N VAL A 37 2.29 3.79 1.43
CA VAL A 37 1.38 2.64 1.51
C VAL A 37 1.15 2.06 0.12
N MET A 38 0.85 2.89 -0.88
CA MET A 38 0.63 2.45 -2.26
C MET A 38 1.85 1.73 -2.86
N LEU A 39 3.06 2.26 -2.64
CA LEU A 39 4.31 1.65 -3.12
C LEU A 39 4.58 0.32 -2.41
N HIS A 40 4.36 0.24 -1.09
CA HIS A 40 4.50 -1.01 -0.36
C HIS A 40 3.53 -2.08 -0.86
N CYS A 41 2.27 -1.73 -1.09
CA CYS A 41 1.30 -2.66 -1.67
C CYS A 41 1.69 -3.11 -3.09
N ALA A 42 2.23 -2.21 -3.92
CA ALA A 42 2.68 -2.56 -5.27
C ALA A 42 3.89 -3.50 -5.26
N LEU A 43 4.83 -3.30 -4.34
CA LEU A 43 6.00 -4.17 -4.16
C LEU A 43 5.60 -5.55 -3.63
N ASP A 44 4.68 -5.60 -2.67
CA ASP A 44 4.12 -6.84 -2.13
C ASP A 44 3.41 -7.65 -3.21
N ALA A 45 2.55 -6.99 -4.01
CA ALA A 45 1.86 -7.63 -5.13
C ALA A 45 2.82 -8.17 -6.21
N ALA A 46 3.94 -7.48 -6.43
CA ALA A 46 4.98 -7.92 -7.36
C ALA A 46 5.96 -8.95 -6.75
N CYS A 47 5.70 -9.44 -5.53
CA CYS A 47 6.56 -10.35 -4.79
C CYS A 47 8.02 -9.84 -4.67
N VAL A 48 8.22 -8.52 -4.65
CA VAL A 48 9.55 -7.91 -4.53
C VAL A 48 9.92 -7.84 -3.06
N PRO A 49 10.96 -8.57 -2.60
CA PRO A 49 11.37 -8.54 -1.20
C PRO A 49 11.95 -7.16 -0.87
N VAL A 50 11.23 -6.37 -0.08
CA VAL A 50 11.70 -5.07 0.41
C VAL A 50 12.69 -5.30 1.54
N ARG A 51 13.98 -5.08 1.29
CA ARG A 51 15.00 -5.13 2.34
C ARG A 51 14.95 -3.86 3.16
N LEU A 52 15.45 -3.93 4.39
CA LEU A 52 15.60 -2.76 5.28
C LEU A 52 16.42 -1.62 4.66
N THR A 53 17.31 -1.94 3.73
CA THR A 53 18.09 -0.98 2.94
C THR A 53 17.24 -0.21 1.93
N ASP A 54 16.15 -0.82 1.47
CA ASP A 54 15.29 -0.30 0.40
C ASP A 54 14.20 0.62 0.97
N THR A 55 13.93 0.54 2.27
CA THR A 55 12.98 1.41 2.99
C THR A 55 13.27 2.89 2.76
N ARG A 56 14.56 3.27 2.70
CA ARG A 56 14.95 4.67 2.41
C ARG A 56 14.65 5.08 0.97
N ALA A 57 14.79 4.15 0.02
CA ALA A 57 14.46 4.40 -1.37
C ALA A 57 12.94 4.53 -1.55
N VAL A 58 12.15 3.64 -0.93
CA VAL A 58 10.68 3.73 -0.93
C VAL A 58 10.19 5.04 -0.33
N ALA A 59 10.75 5.45 0.82
CA ALA A 59 10.41 6.72 1.44
C ALA A 59 10.70 7.93 0.52
N ARG A 60 11.86 7.93 -0.15
CA ARG A 60 12.22 8.98 -1.12
C ARG A 60 11.33 9.01 -2.35
N ILE A 61 10.93 7.85 -2.88
CA ILE A 61 10.01 7.78 -4.02
C ILE A 61 8.64 8.30 -3.60
N ALA A 62 8.19 8.01 -2.38
CA ALA A 62 6.90 8.46 -1.89
C ALA A 62 6.81 9.98 -1.63
N GLU A 63 7.94 10.65 -1.46
CA GLU A 63 8.02 12.12 -1.38
C GLU A 63 7.81 12.81 -2.75
N LEU A 64 7.86 12.04 -3.85
CA LEU A 64 7.60 12.57 -5.19
C LEU A 64 6.11 12.86 -5.40
N ASP A 65 5.82 13.57 -6.48
CA ASP A 65 4.44 13.85 -6.89
C ASP A 65 3.69 12.56 -7.27
N TYR A 66 2.37 12.63 -7.19
CA TYR A 66 1.49 11.49 -7.43
C TYR A 66 1.68 10.87 -8.82
N HIS A 67 1.92 11.66 -9.88
CA HIS A 67 2.08 11.10 -11.22
C HIS A 67 3.34 10.25 -11.31
N THR A 68 4.44 10.71 -10.71
CA THR A 68 5.69 9.95 -10.67
C THR A 68 5.54 8.66 -9.87
N VAL A 69 4.91 8.73 -8.68
CA VAL A 69 4.65 7.54 -7.85
C VAL A 69 3.76 6.54 -8.59
N ASN A 70 2.68 7.01 -9.23
CA ASN A 70 1.75 6.15 -9.95
C ASN A 70 2.39 5.50 -11.19
N ALA A 71 3.32 6.18 -11.87
CA ALA A 71 4.10 5.60 -12.96
C ALA A 71 5.00 4.45 -12.46
N VAL A 72 5.67 4.62 -11.31
CA VAL A 72 6.48 3.57 -10.69
C VAL A 72 5.63 2.35 -10.33
N ILE A 73 4.45 2.56 -9.73
CA ILE A 73 3.50 1.49 -9.41
C ILE A 73 3.06 0.76 -10.69
N GLY A 74 2.78 1.50 -11.76
CA GLY A 74 2.45 0.93 -13.07
C GLY A 74 3.56 0.03 -13.59
N TRP A 75 4.82 0.48 -13.52
CA TRP A 75 5.97 -0.33 -13.92
C TRP A 75 6.13 -1.59 -13.06
N LEU A 76 6.01 -1.49 -11.73
CA LEU A 76 6.05 -2.66 -10.83
C LEU A 76 4.99 -3.70 -11.18
N ARG A 77 3.77 -3.26 -11.54
CA ARG A 77 2.71 -4.17 -11.97
C ARG A 77 3.08 -4.95 -13.22
N THR A 78 3.72 -4.32 -14.22
CA THR A 78 4.16 -5.02 -15.43
C THR A 78 5.24 -6.07 -15.17
N LEU A 79 6.01 -5.94 -14.08
CA LEU A 79 6.99 -6.95 -13.67
C LEU A 79 6.31 -8.15 -13.01
N SER A 80 5.16 -7.94 -12.36
CA SER A 80 4.38 -9.00 -11.71
C SER A 80 3.58 -9.88 -12.67
N GLU A 81 3.30 -9.39 -13.88
CA GLU A 81 2.53 -10.11 -14.91
C GLU A 81 3.40 -11.04 -15.79
N ARG A 82 4.69 -11.17 -15.47
CA ARG A 82 5.66 -12.03 -16.16
C ARG A 82 5.95 -13.29 -15.35
#